data_AF-A0A8C4WQB8-F1
#
_entry.id   AF-A0A8C4WQB8-F1
#
_cell.length_a   1.000
_cell.length_b   1.000
_cell.length_c   1.000
_cell.angle_alpha   90.00
_cell.angle_beta   90.00
_cell.angle_gamma   90.00
#
_symmetry.space_group_name_H-M   'P 1'
#
loop_
_entity.id
_entity.type
_entity.pdbx_description
1 polymer ?
#
loop_
_entity_poly.entity_id
_entity_poly.type
_entity_poly.pdbx_seq_one_letter_code
_entity_poly.pdbx_strand_id
1 'polypeptide(L)'
;IAALSKIGAFLKNAWAKEPVITVSFAIGILAAVTPLLSPYAKYSGLVNRATPYVYPGAFPQAGSARCPLLATGRLVLSASPPWM
;
A
#
# COMPACT_ATOMS: atom_id res chain seq x y z
N ILE A 1 35.92 3.79 5.59
CA ILE A 1 35.78 3.00 6.85
C ILE A 1 35.69 3.92 8.09
N ALA A 2 36.51 4.97 8.21
CA ALA A 2 36.46 5.92 9.35
C ALA A 2 35.10 6.61 9.58
N ALA A 3 34.32 6.92 8.52
CA ALA A 3 33.01 7.56 8.65
C ALA A 3 31.96 6.68 9.34
N LEU A 4 31.88 5.38 8.99
CA LEU A 4 30.97 4.44 9.65
C LEU A 4 31.27 4.28 11.14
N SER A 5 32.56 4.31 11.53
CA SER A 5 32.96 4.24 12.94
C SER A 5 32.47 5.44 13.76
N LYS A 6 32.41 6.63 13.14
CA LYS A 6 31.93 7.86 13.79
C LYS A 6 30.40 7.86 13.93
N ILE A 7 29.69 7.37 12.91
CA ILE A 7 28.23 7.23 12.92
C ILE A 7 27.79 6.21 13.98
N GLY A 8 28.48 5.06 14.07
CA GLY A 8 28.19 4.05 15.09
C GLY A 8 28.41 4.54 16.52
N ALA A 9 29.44 5.36 16.76
CA ALA A 9 29.69 5.98 18.06
C ALA A 9 28.61 7.02 18.41
N PHE A 10 28.21 7.86 17.44
CA PHE A 10 27.11 8.83 17.62
C PHE A 10 25.78 8.14 17.93
N LEU A 11 25.46 7.06 17.20
CA LEU A 11 24.20 6.35 17.39
C LEU A 11 24.11 5.69 18.78
N LYS A 12 25.21 5.12 19.29
CA LYS A 12 25.27 4.59 20.66
C LYS A 12 25.07 5.69 21.72
N ASN A 13 25.65 6.87 21.51
CA ASN A 13 25.48 8.01 22.40
C ASN A 13 24.05 8.59 22.35
N ALA A 14 23.45 8.70 21.15
CA ALA A 14 22.09 9.17 20.95
C ALA A 14 21.06 8.22 21.56
N TRP A 15 21.29 6.91 21.48
CA TRP A 15 20.42 5.89 22.07
C TRP A 15 20.44 5.91 23.60
N ALA A 16 21.60 6.21 24.21
CA ALA A 16 21.73 6.31 25.66
C ALA A 16 21.12 7.59 26.25
N LYS A 17 21.08 8.68 25.46
CA LYS A 17 20.67 10.00 25.94
C LYS A 17 19.21 10.33 25.61
N GLU A 18 18.82 10.06 24.37
CA GLU A 18 17.49 10.39 23.84
C GLU A 18 16.97 9.22 22.96
N PRO A 19 16.60 8.10 23.57
CA PRO A 19 16.16 6.91 22.84
C PRO A 19 14.90 7.17 22.03
N VAL A 20 13.98 7.99 22.54
CA VAL A 20 12.70 8.28 21.90
C VAL A 20 12.89 8.96 20.54
N ILE A 21 13.80 9.93 20.44
CA ILE A 21 14.07 10.68 19.20
C ILE A 21 14.86 9.81 18.21
N THR A 22 15.80 9.02 18.71
CA THR A 22 16.58 8.10 17.86
C THR A 22 15.68 7.04 17.21
N VAL A 23 14.74 6.49 17.97
CA VAL A 23 13.79 5.48 17.48
C VAL A 23 12.76 6.08 16.53
N SER A 24 12.22 7.27 16.81
CA SER A 24 11.25 7.91 15.91
C SER A 24 11.85 8.21 14.54
N PHE A 25 13.10 8.70 14.50
CA PHE A 25 13.80 8.94 13.24
C PHE A 25 14.11 7.64 12.50
N ALA A 26 14.51 6.59 13.21
CA ALA A 26 14.74 5.27 12.61
C ALA A 26 13.47 4.68 11.99
N ILE A 27 12.33 4.76 12.68
CA ILE A 27 11.02 4.31 12.17
C ILE A 27 10.59 5.17 10.99
N GLY A 28 10.81 6.48 11.03
CA GLY A 28 10.51 7.38 9.92
C GLY A 28 11.29 7.04 8.65
N ILE A 29 12.61 6.80 8.78
CA ILE A 29 13.45 6.35 7.66
C ILE A 29 12.95 4.99 7.15
N LEU A 30 12.70 4.05 8.06
CA LEU A 30 12.22 2.72 7.68
C LEU A 30 10.89 2.80 6.93
N ALA A 31 9.94 3.61 7.40
CA ALA A 31 8.64 3.79 6.76
C ALA A 31 8.76 4.44 5.38
N ALA A 32 9.71 5.36 5.17
CA ALA A 32 9.95 5.96 3.86
C ALA A 32 10.61 4.99 2.87
N VAL A 33 11.51 4.14 3.35
CA VAL A 33 12.31 3.22 2.55
C VAL A 33 11.54 1.92 2.21
N THR A 34 10.70 1.43 3.13
CA THR A 34 9.88 0.22 2.98
C THR A 34 9.02 0.18 1.69
N PRO A 35 8.26 1.23 1.32
CA PRO A 35 7.44 1.18 0.11
C PRO A 35 8.27 1.13 -1.19
N LEU A 36 9.52 1.60 -1.17
CA LEU A 36 10.42 1.57 -2.33
C LEU A 36 11.06 0.18 -2.54
N LEU A 37 11.34 -0.54 -1.45
CA LEU A 37 11.92 -1.89 -1.53
C LEU A 37 10.88 -3.00 -1.64
N SER A 38 9.65 -2.79 -1.14
CA SER A 38 8.68 -3.89 -1.11
C SER A 38 8.04 -4.11 -2.50
N PRO A 39 8.07 -5.34 -3.05
CA PRO A 39 7.30 -5.68 -4.25
C PRO A 39 5.78 -5.66 -3.99
N TYR A 40 5.38 -5.59 -2.72
CA TYR A 40 3.99 -5.60 -2.28
C TYR A 40 3.28 -4.24 -2.41
N ALA A 41 4.04 -3.14 -2.47
CA ALA A 41 3.47 -1.81 -2.70
C ALA A 41 2.72 -1.68 -4.04
N LYS A 42 3.01 -2.56 -5.01
CA LYS A 42 2.25 -2.63 -6.27
C LYS A 42 0.80 -3.09 -6.05
N TYR A 43 0.59 -4.07 -5.19
CA TYR A 43 -0.73 -4.68 -4.98
C TYR A 43 -1.67 -3.78 -4.18
N SER A 44 -1.15 -2.98 -3.25
CA SER A 44 -1.97 -2.01 -2.50
C SER A 44 -2.64 -0.98 -3.42
N GLY A 45 -1.93 -0.50 -4.44
CA GLY A 45 -2.49 0.41 -5.45
C GLY A 45 -3.50 -0.25 -6.39
N LEU A 46 -3.37 -1.56 -6.63
CA LEU A 46 -4.34 -2.32 -7.44
C LEU A 46 -5.66 -2.53 -6.68
N VAL A 47 -5.60 -2.77 -5.36
CA VAL A 47 -6.80 -2.92 -4.52
C VAL A 47 -7.64 -1.65 -4.55
N ASN A 48 -7.03 -0.47 -4.41
CA ASN A 48 -7.74 0.81 -4.46
C ASN A 48 -8.41 1.08 -5.82
N ARG A 49 -7.89 0.50 -6.90
CA ARG A 49 -8.48 0.59 -8.24
C ARG A 49 -9.57 -0.46 -8.49
N ALA A 50 -9.48 -1.61 -7.84
CA ALA A 50 -10.43 -2.69 -7.97
C ALA A 50 -11.72 -2.45 -7.19
N THR A 51 -11.73 -1.53 -6.22
CA THR A 51 -12.93 -1.18 -5.44
C THR A 51 -13.78 -0.13 -6.17
N PRO A 52 -14.98 -0.50 -6.67
CA PRO A 52 -15.84 0.42 -7.40
C PRO A 52 -16.53 1.40 -6.43
N TYR A 53 -16.10 2.67 -6.43
CA TYR A 53 -16.73 3.74 -5.64
C TYR A 53 -17.91 4.42 -6.36
N VAL A 54 -18.06 4.17 -7.66
CA VAL A 54 -19.13 4.74 -8.49
C VAL A 54 -20.03 3.62 -8.99
N TYR A 55 -21.35 3.81 -8.87
CA TYR A 55 -22.32 2.82 -9.28
C TYR A 55 -22.19 2.49 -10.77
N PRO A 56 -22.13 1.20 -11.13
CA PRO A 56 -22.22 0.74 -12.51
C PRO A 56 -23.55 1.07 -13.19
N GLY A 57 -23.72 2.30 -13.70
CA GLY A 57 -24.78 2.58 -14.67
C GLY A 57 -24.63 1.62 -15.86
N ALA A 58 -25.67 0.83 -16.13
CA ALA A 58 -25.68 -0.18 -17.19
C ALA A 58 -25.61 0.50 -18.57
N PHE A 59 -24.53 0.29 -19.30
CA PHE A 59 -24.44 0.66 -20.71
C PHE A 59 -25.06 -0.44 -21.57
N PRO A 60 -25.85 -0.11 -22.61
CA PRO A 60 -26.43 -1.11 -23.50
C PRO A 60 -25.33 -1.68 -24.41
N GLN A 61 -25.10 -2.99 -24.34
CA GLN A 61 -24.34 -3.73 -25.35
C GLN A 61 -24.95 -5.13 -25.53
N ALA A 62 -25.94 -5.21 -26.42
CA ALA A 62 -26.23 -6.45 -27.13
C ALA A 62 -25.09 -6.70 -28.13
N GLY A 63 -24.42 -7.85 -28.00
CA GLY A 63 -23.66 -8.47 -29.08
C GLY A 63 -22.36 -7.78 -29.51
N SER A 64 -21.30 -7.85 -28.69
CA SER A 64 -19.93 -7.83 -29.20
C SER A 64 -18.99 -8.51 -28.21
N ALA A 65 -18.17 -9.43 -28.71
CA ALA A 65 -17.52 -10.52 -28.00
C ALA A 65 -16.36 -10.13 -27.05
N ARG A 66 -16.47 -9.07 -26.26
CA ARG A 66 -15.48 -8.67 -25.25
C ARG A 66 -16.16 -8.04 -24.02
N CYS A 67 -16.90 -8.85 -23.28
CA CYS A 67 -17.18 -8.55 -21.87
C CYS A 67 -16.03 -9.10 -21.01
N PRO A 68 -15.14 -8.28 -20.44
CA PRO A 68 -14.38 -8.71 -19.28
C PRO A 68 -15.26 -8.51 -18.04
N LEU A 69 -16.39 -9.21 -17.97
CA LEU A 69 -17.23 -9.20 -16.76
C LEU A 69 -16.50 -9.85 -15.56
N LEU A 70 -15.30 -10.41 -15.76
CA LEU A 70 -14.51 -11.10 -14.74
C LEU A 70 -13.12 -10.49 -14.49
N ALA A 71 -12.75 -9.39 -15.15
CA ALA A 71 -11.49 -8.71 -14.88
C ALA A 71 -11.70 -7.51 -13.95
N THR A 72 -11.38 -7.73 -12.67
CA THR A 72 -10.91 -6.67 -11.75
C THR A 72 -11.96 -5.81 -11.01
N GLY A 73 -13.05 -6.40 -10.50
CA GLY A 73 -13.68 -5.87 -9.27
C GLY A 73 -15.09 -5.26 -9.38
N ARG A 74 -15.82 -5.46 -10.47
CA ARG A 74 -17.22 -5.00 -10.62
C ARG A 74 -18.29 -6.09 -10.42
N LEU A 75 -17.96 -7.20 -9.75
CA LEU A 75 -18.91 -8.27 -9.41
C LEU A 75 -18.96 -8.63 -7.91
N VAL A 76 -18.13 -8.01 -7.07
CA VAL A 76 -18.25 -8.12 -5.60
C VAL A 76 -19.47 -7.33 -5.06
N LEU A 77 -20.20 -6.62 -5.93
CA LEU A 77 -21.45 -5.94 -5.58
C LEU A 77 -22.73 -6.75 -5.90
N SER A 78 -22.65 -7.89 -6.59
CA SER A 78 -23.84 -8.73 -6.83
C SER A 78 -23.97 -9.90 -5.84
N ALA A 79 -23.07 -9.98 -4.86
CA ALA A 79 -23.08 -10.99 -3.80
C ALA A 79 -23.45 -10.41 -2.42
N SER A 80 -24.15 -9.26 -2.39
CA SER A 80 -24.84 -8.84 -1.17
C SER A 80 -26.04 -9.77 -0.95
N PRO A 81 -26.15 -10.43 0.21
CA PRO A 81 -27.27 -11.30 0.50
C PRO A 81 -28.60 -10.52 0.53
N PRO A 82 -29.74 -11.16 0.20
CA PRO A 82 -31.02 -10.49 -0.07
C PRO A 82 -31.78 -10.01 1.19
N TRP A 83 -31.07 -9.63 2.26
CA TRP A 83 -31.70 -9.25 3.53
C TRP A 83 -31.06 -8.03 4.20
N MET A 84 -30.77 -6.99 3.42
CA MET A 84 -30.62 -5.61 3.91
C MET A 84 -31.32 -4.64 2.97
#